data_AF-G2SS05-F1
#
_entry.id   AF-G2SS05-F1
#
_cell.length_a   1.000
_cell.length_b   1.000
_cell.length_c   1.000
_cell.angle_alpha   90.00
_cell.angle_beta   90.00
_cell.angle_gamma   90.00
#
_symmetry.space_group_name_H-M   'P 1'
#
loop_
_entity.id
_entity.type
_entity.pdbx_description
1 polymer ?
#
loop_
_entity_poly.entity_id
_entity_poly.type
_entity_poly.pdbx_seq_one_letter_code
_entity_poly.pdbx_strand_id
1 'polypeptide(L)'
;MSDKQELVLALERFDKACQNDYVNDTVNKTAVSLKKNENAAQEAKWAYQRLNQTMLAEHLKLDDEAKTALATIKKIAESDGALGGLNTFNATNVW
;
A
#
# COMPACT_ATOMS: atom_id res chain seq x y z
N MET A 1 4.55 13.72 11.61
CA MET A 1 4.94 13.12 10.33
C MET A 1 3.75 13.30 9.40
N SER A 2 3.93 13.78 8.16
CA SER A 2 2.79 13.93 7.23
C SER A 2 2.38 12.58 6.66
N ASP A 3 1.11 12.39 6.30
CA ASP A 3 0.61 11.12 5.73
C ASP A 3 1.41 10.67 4.51
N LYS A 4 1.89 11.61 3.69
CA LYS A 4 2.81 11.34 2.57
C LYS A 4 4.11 10.67 3.02
N GLN A 5 4.73 11.19 4.09
CA GLN A 5 6.00 10.65 4.59
C GLN A 5 5.78 9.29 5.25
N GLU A 6 4.69 9.14 5.98
CA GLU A 6 4.32 7.87 6.61
C GLU A 6 4.02 6.79 5.56
N LEU A 7 3.33 7.17 4.47
CA LEU A 7 3.05 6.28 3.34
C LEU A 7 4.33 5.82 2.64
N VAL A 8 5.25 6.74 2.32
CA VAL A 8 6.54 6.38 1.69
C VAL A 8 7.32 5.42 2.58
N LEU A 9 7.42 5.71 3.88
CA LEU A 9 8.15 4.87 4.81
C LEU A 9 7.53 3.46 4.93
N ALA A 10 6.20 3.37 4.95
CA ALA A 10 5.50 2.10 4.99
C ALA A 10 5.71 1.30 3.70
N LEU A 11 5.66 1.96 2.54
CA LEU A 11 5.95 1.33 1.25
C LEU A 11 7.38 0.80 1.17
N GLU A 12 8.37 1.57 1.59
CA GLU A 12 9.78 1.13 1.62
C GLU A 12 10.00 -0.06 2.56
N ARG A 13 9.31 -0.09 3.71
CA ARG A 13 9.35 -1.24 4.63
C ARG A 13 8.72 -2.47 3.99
N PHE A 14 7.58 -2.29 3.33
CA PHE A 14 6.89 -3.37 2.64
C PHE A 14 7.72 -3.96 1.49
N ASP A 15 8.38 -3.10 0.70
CA ASP A 15 9.32 -3.51 -0.35
C ASP A 15 10.50 -4.31 0.19
N LYS A 16 11.14 -3.81 1.26
CA LYS A 16 12.25 -4.52 1.90
C LYS A 16 11.85 -5.87 2.49
N ALA A 17 10.65 -5.97 3.04
CA ALA A 17 10.15 -7.21 3.62
C ALA A 17 9.76 -8.25 2.55
N CYS A 18 9.15 -7.82 1.43
CA CYS A 18 8.73 -8.73 0.36
C CYS A 18 9.84 -9.10 -0.63
N GLN A 19 10.82 -8.20 -0.84
CA GLN A 19 11.91 -8.33 -1.83
C GLN A 19 11.42 -8.84 -3.21
N ASN A 20 10.32 -8.28 -3.70
CA ASN A 20 9.66 -8.71 -4.94
C ASN A 20 9.60 -7.55 -5.97
N ASP A 21 9.96 -7.82 -7.22
CA ASP A 21 10.02 -6.80 -8.28
C ASP A 21 8.69 -6.08 -8.53
N TYR A 22 7.56 -6.77 -8.43
CA TYR A 22 6.24 -6.16 -8.62
C TYR A 22 5.83 -5.28 -7.45
N VAL A 23 6.29 -5.62 -6.25
CA VAL A 23 6.15 -4.77 -5.06
C VAL A 23 7.00 -3.51 -5.25
N ASN A 24 8.26 -3.66 -5.65
CA ASN A 24 9.18 -2.55 -5.90
C ASN A 24 8.65 -1.58 -6.96
N ASP A 25 8.12 -2.10 -8.08
CA ASP A 25 7.47 -1.31 -9.13
C ASP A 25 6.29 -0.51 -8.58
N THR A 26 5.46 -1.13 -7.74
CA THR A 26 4.31 -0.47 -7.10
C THR A 26 4.77 0.67 -6.19
N VAL A 27 5.77 0.42 -5.34
CA VAL A 27 6.35 1.42 -4.45
C VAL A 27 6.93 2.62 -5.21
N ASN A 28 7.71 2.35 -6.27
CA ASN A 28 8.29 3.40 -7.10
C ASN A 28 7.22 4.25 -7.80
N LYS A 29 6.17 3.61 -8.35
CA LYS A 29 5.05 4.32 -8.98
C LYS A 29 4.32 5.20 -7.98
N THR A 30 4.00 4.69 -6.80
CA THR A 30 3.35 5.50 -5.75
C THR A 30 4.24 6.65 -5.30
N ALA A 31 5.55 6.44 -5.13
CA ALA A 31 6.48 7.50 -4.77
C ALA A 31 6.56 8.62 -5.83
N VAL A 32 6.53 8.26 -7.12
CA VAL A 32 6.47 9.23 -8.22
C VAL A 32 5.15 9.99 -8.22
N SER A 33 4.02 9.32 -8.01
CA SER A 33 2.71 9.95 -7.95
C SER A 33 2.57 10.89 -6.75
N LEU A 34 3.09 10.52 -5.58
CA LEU A 34 3.09 11.35 -4.37
C LEU A 34 3.84 12.69 -4.51
N LYS A 35 4.82 12.76 -5.43
CA LYS A 35 5.50 14.02 -5.79
C LYS A 35 4.60 14.97 -6.58
N LYS A 36 3.61 14.45 -7.29
CA LYS A 36 2.68 15.20 -8.16
C LYS A 36 1.31 15.42 -7.53
N ASN A 37 0.90 14.53 -6.63
CA ASN A 37 -0.44 14.50 -6.05
C ASN A 37 -0.40 14.90 -4.56
N GLU A 38 -1.28 15.79 -4.12
CA GLU A 38 -1.39 16.19 -2.71
C GLU A 38 -2.18 15.18 -1.88
N ASN A 39 -3.03 14.37 -2.51
CA ASN A 39 -3.87 13.40 -1.82
C ASN A 39 -3.13 12.08 -1.53
N ALA A 40 -2.47 12.02 -0.36
CA ALA A 40 -1.77 10.82 0.11
C ALA A 40 -2.69 9.61 0.27
N ALA A 41 -3.94 9.82 0.69
CA ALA A 41 -4.89 8.74 0.91
C ALA A 41 -5.32 8.08 -0.41
N GLN A 42 -5.50 8.84 -1.48
CA GLN A 42 -5.80 8.28 -2.80
C GLN A 42 -4.64 7.42 -3.31
N GLU A 43 -3.41 7.91 -3.18
CA GLU A 43 -2.21 7.15 -3.55
C GLU A 43 -2.04 5.89 -2.69
N ALA A 44 -2.34 5.97 -1.39
CA ALA A 44 -2.36 4.82 -0.50
C ALA A 44 -3.41 3.78 -0.90
N LYS A 45 -4.62 4.21 -1.31
CA LYS A 45 -5.68 3.30 -1.81
C LYS A 45 -5.19 2.52 -3.02
N TRP A 46 -4.60 3.22 -3.99
CA TRP A 46 -4.06 2.60 -5.19
C TRP A 46 -2.94 1.61 -4.86
N ALA A 47 -1.98 2.03 -4.02
CA ALA A 47 -0.86 1.19 -3.61
C ALA A 47 -1.35 -0.07 -2.88
N TYR A 48 -2.23 0.09 -1.89
CA TYR A 48 -2.80 -1.03 -1.13
C TYR A 48 -3.53 -2.04 -2.03
N GLN A 49 -4.33 -1.57 -2.99
CA GLN A 49 -4.99 -2.43 -3.98
C GLN A 49 -3.99 -3.20 -4.83
N ARG A 50 -2.95 -2.50 -5.31
CA ARG A 50 -1.97 -3.13 -6.19
C ARG A 50 -1.11 -4.14 -5.46
N LEU A 51 -0.66 -3.81 -4.25
CA LEU A 51 0.08 -4.73 -3.39
C LEU A 51 -0.76 -5.97 -3.08
N ASN A 52 -2.05 -5.83 -2.74
CA ASN A 52 -2.94 -6.98 -2.52
C ASN A 52 -3.05 -7.89 -3.73
N GLN A 53 -3.18 -7.32 -4.93
CA GLN A 53 -3.19 -8.11 -6.16
C GLN A 53 -1.87 -8.86 -6.38
N THR A 54 -0.73 -8.18 -6.18
CA THR A 54 0.60 -8.79 -6.31
C THR A 54 0.78 -9.92 -5.31
N MET A 55 0.39 -9.73 -4.05
CA MET A 55 0.49 -10.75 -3.01
C MET A 55 -0.32 -12.00 -3.36
N LEU A 56 -1.53 -11.82 -3.92
CA LEU A 56 -2.37 -12.93 -4.36
C LEU A 56 -1.80 -13.64 -5.60
N ALA A 57 -1.32 -12.88 -6.60
CA ALA A 57 -0.79 -13.44 -7.84
C ALA A 57 0.53 -14.21 -7.63
N GLU A 58 1.41 -13.66 -6.79
CA GLU A 58 2.74 -14.20 -6.53
C GLU A 58 2.76 -15.16 -5.32
N HIS A 59 1.59 -15.41 -4.69
CA HIS A 59 1.46 -16.22 -3.47
C HIS A 59 2.45 -15.81 -2.36
N LEU A 60 2.67 -14.50 -2.19
CA LEU A 60 3.63 -13.98 -1.23
C LEU A 60 3.19 -14.30 0.19
N LYS A 61 4.08 -14.95 0.94
CA LYS A 61 3.96 -15.03 2.39
C LYS A 61 4.55 -13.77 2.98
N LEU A 62 3.81 -13.21 3.93
CA LEU A 62 4.07 -11.91 4.47
C LEU A 62 4.42 -12.06 5.94
N ASP A 63 5.64 -11.66 6.28
CA ASP A 63 6.12 -11.60 7.65
C ASP A 63 5.47 -10.45 8.43
N ASP A 64 5.66 -10.43 9.76
CA ASP A 64 5.07 -9.42 10.64
C ASP A 64 5.42 -7.97 10.27
N GLU A 65 6.62 -7.75 9.69
CA GLU A 65 7.02 -6.43 9.21
C GLU A 65 6.21 -6.00 7.98
N ALA A 66 6.01 -6.91 7.01
CA ALA A 66 5.17 -6.66 5.85
C ALA A 66 3.69 -6.46 6.23
N LYS A 67 3.18 -7.23 7.20
CA LYS A 67 1.85 -7.06 7.81
C LYS A 67 1.66 -5.67 8.37
N THR A 68 2.61 -5.25 9.20
CA THR A 68 2.57 -3.95 9.86
C THR A 68 2.62 -2.83 8.83
N ALA A 69 3.52 -2.94 7.85
CA ALA A 69 3.66 -1.96 6.78
C ALA A 69 2.38 -1.83 5.94
N LEU A 70 1.77 -2.95 5.53
CA LEU A 70 0.52 -2.91 4.78
C LEU A 70 -0.64 -2.35 5.61
N ALA A 71 -0.71 -2.67 6.91
CA ALA A 71 -1.71 -2.13 7.81
C ALA A 71 -1.60 -0.60 7.93
N THR A 72 -0.37 -0.05 7.97
CA THR A 72 -0.13 1.39 7.90
C THR A 72 -0.62 1.99 6.58
N ILE A 73 -0.29 1.36 5.44
CA ILE A 73 -0.76 1.82 4.12
C ILE A 73 -2.29 1.82 4.07
N LYS A 74 -2.94 0.77 4.58
CA LYS A 74 -4.40 0.66 4.68
C LYS A 74 -4.99 1.79 5.53
N LYS A 75 -4.41 2.06 6.69
CA LYS A 75 -4.87 3.13 7.59
C LYS A 75 -4.84 4.51 6.90
N ILE A 76 -3.77 4.80 6.15
CA ILE A 76 -3.65 6.06 5.39
C ILE A 76 -4.69 6.09 4.25
N ALA A 77 -4.89 4.97 3.57
CA ALA A 77 -5.92 4.83 2.55
C ALA A 77 -7.34 5.08 3.12
N GLU A 78 -7.60 4.68 4.37
CA GLU A 78 -8.88 4.87 5.06
C GLU A 78 -9.05 6.28 5.66
N SER A 79 -7.97 7.07 5.77
CA SER A 79 -7.97 8.38 6.44
C SER A 79 -8.80 9.47 5.75
N ASP A 80 -9.14 9.30 4.46
CA ASP A 80 -9.92 10.26 3.67
C ASP A 80 -11.43 9.96 3.66
N GLY A 81 -11.91 9.20 4.65
CA GLY A 81 -13.35 9.03 4.93
C GLY A 81 -14.18 8.21 3.92
N ALA A 82 -13.60 7.78 2.80
CA ALA A 82 -14.32 7.01 1.79
C ALA A 82 -13.85 5.55 1.70
N LEU A 83 -14.53 4.67 2.44
CA LEU A 83 -14.65 3.24 2.14
C LEU A 83 -15.26 2.99 0.74
N GLY A 84 -15.85 4.00 0.10
CA GLY A 84 -16.46 3.91 -1.22
C GLY A 84 -15.51 3.63 -2.40
N GLY A 85 -14.19 3.61 -2.18
CA GLY A 85 -13.19 3.36 -3.23
C GLY A 85 -12.40 2.06 -3.09
N LEU A 86 -12.47 1.39 -1.94
CA LEU A 86 -11.91 0.04 -1.77
C LEU A 86 -12.96 -0.94 -2.26
N ASN A 87 -12.86 -1.36 -3.53
CA ASN A 87 -13.72 -2.43 -4.06
C ASN A 87 -13.76 -3.61 -3.08
N THR A 88 -14.95 -4.20 -2.87
CA THR A 88 -15.21 -5.27 -1.89
C THR A 88 -14.20 -6.42 -1.96
N PHE A 89 -13.69 -6.72 -3.15
CA PHE A 89 -12.59 -7.68 -3.37
C PHE A 89 -11.32 -7.42 -2.55
N ASN A 90 -11.03 -6.16 -2.25
CA ASN A 90 -9.83 -5.73 -1.54
C ASN A 90 -10.05 -5.56 -0.03
N ALA A 91 -11.31 -5.48 0.41
CA ALA A 91 -11.71 -5.44 1.81
C ALA A 91 -11.88 -6.86 2.41
N THR A 92 -12.17 -7.86 1.57
CA THR A 92 -12.37 -9.26 1.99
C THR A 92 -11.07 -10.06 2.10
N ASN A 93 -10.03 -9.71 1.35
CA ASN A 93 -8.72 -10.41 1.40
C ASN A 93 -7.80 -9.80 2.47
N VAL A 94 -8.34 -9.66 3.69
CA VAL A 94 -7.55 -9.32 4.87
C VAL A 94 -7.02 -10.63 5.45
N TRP A 95 -5.90 -11.09 4.89
CA TRP A 95 -4.87 -11.95 5.49
C TRP A 95 -5.25 -13.36 5.95
#